data_AF-A0A923EB99-F1
#
_entry.id   AF-A0A923EB99-F1
#
_cell.length_a   1.000
_cell.length_b   1.000
_cell.length_c   1.000
_cell.angle_alpha   90.00
_cell.angle_beta   90.00
_cell.angle_gamma   90.00
#
_symmetry.space_group_name_H-M   'P 1'
#
loop_
_entity.id
_entity.type
_entity.pdbx_description
1 polymer ?
#
loop_
_entity_poly.entity_id
_entity_poly.type
_entity_poly.pdbx_seq_one_letter_code
_entity_poly.pdbx_strand_id
1 'polypeptide(L)'
;MNNTIWIFITVIIIAIAQVVLSNTNKRKYWFLGGIIPLALLAVGIYGVVYGKIDSSLLSIVKIIVFPIIISLLIWADGYAKTKKKELEKMYAKDID
;
A
#
# COMPACT_ATOMS: atom_id res chain seq x y z
N MET A 1 0.77 0.42 28.00
CA MET A 1 1.37 0.01 26.72
C MET A 1 0.75 0.86 25.62
N ASN A 2 1.53 1.61 24.85
CA ASN A 2 1.06 2.80 24.12
C ASN A 2 0.32 2.41 22.82
N ASN A 3 -0.93 2.85 22.63
CA ASN A 3 -1.77 2.52 21.45
C ASN A 3 -1.07 2.86 20.13
N THR A 4 -0.19 3.85 20.13
CA THR A 4 0.63 4.28 18.99
C THR A 4 1.55 3.18 18.47
N ILE A 5 2.09 2.33 19.35
CA ILE A 5 3.00 1.23 18.96
C ILE A 5 2.23 0.18 18.16
N TRP A 6 1.01 -0.18 18.62
CA TRP A 6 0.15 -1.14 17.92
C TRP A 6 -0.30 -0.63 16.54
N ILE A 7 -0.60 0.66 16.42
CA ILE A 7 -0.92 1.28 15.12
C ILE A 7 0.28 1.14 14.18
N PHE A 8 1.49 1.46 14.64
CA PHE A 8 2.72 1.33 13.85
C PHE A 8 2.99 -0.11 13.39
N ILE A 9 2.87 -1.09 14.28
CA ILE A 9 3.02 -2.51 13.94
C ILE A 9 2.01 -2.92 12.88
N THR A 10 0.76 -2.48 13.01
CA THR A 10 -0.31 -2.79 12.05
C THR A 10 -0.01 -2.21 10.67
N VAL A 11 0.47 -0.96 10.60
CA VAL A 11 0.88 -0.31 9.34
C VAL A 11 2.04 -1.07 8.68
N ILE A 12 3.02 -1.53 9.45
CA ILE A 12 4.17 -2.30 8.94
C ILE A 12 3.71 -3.64 8.37
N ILE A 13 2.85 -4.37 9.07
CA ILE A 13 2.30 -5.65 8.61
C ILE A 13 1.53 -5.45 7.29
N ILE A 14 0.71 -4.40 7.21
CA ILE A 14 -0.04 -4.04 6.01
C ILE A 14 0.90 -3.71 4.84
N ALA A 15 1.98 -2.95 5.08
CA ALA A 15 2.98 -2.62 4.07
C ALA A 15 3.74 -3.86 3.56
N ILE A 16 4.12 -4.78 4.46
CA ILE A 16 4.77 -6.05 4.09
C ILE A 16 3.80 -6.90 3.25
N ALA A 17 2.54 -7.03 3.68
CA ALA A 17 1.52 -7.73 2.93
C ALA A 17 1.36 -7.13 1.52
N GLN A 18 1.41 -5.80 1.41
CA GLN A 18 1.32 -5.11 0.11
C GLN A 18 2.48 -5.44 -0.83
N VAL A 19 3.72 -5.46 -0.32
CA VAL A 19 4.91 -5.82 -1.10
C VAL A 19 4.85 -7.29 -1.56
N VAL A 20 4.36 -8.19 -0.69
CA VAL A 20 4.18 -9.59 -1.05
C VAL A 20 3.08 -9.77 -2.10
N LEU A 21 1.94 -9.07 -1.95
CA LEU A 21 0.84 -9.11 -2.91
C LEU A 21 1.21 -8.49 -4.27
N SER A 22 1.97 -7.40 -4.28
CA SER A 22 2.41 -6.77 -5.53
C SER A 22 3.38 -7.64 -6.32
N ASN A 23 4.22 -8.43 -5.63
CA ASN A 23 5.19 -9.34 -6.26
C ASN A 23 4.62 -10.72 -6.66
N THR A 24 3.49 -11.15 -6.10
CA THR A 24 2.91 -12.50 -6.35
C THR A 24 2.11 -12.62 -7.66
N ASN A 25 2.18 -11.63 -8.54
CA ASN A 25 2.12 -11.84 -10.01
C ASN A 25 0.87 -12.53 -10.57
N LYS A 26 -0.31 -12.36 -9.96
CA LYS A 26 -1.58 -12.63 -10.63
C LYS A 26 -2.35 -11.33 -10.76
N ARG A 27 -2.44 -10.80 -12.00
CA ARG A 27 -3.25 -9.64 -12.40
C ARG A 27 -4.64 -9.65 -11.75
N LYS A 28 -5.19 -10.85 -11.53
CA LYS A 28 -6.45 -11.15 -10.82
C LYS A 28 -6.57 -10.48 -9.44
N TYR A 29 -5.46 -10.28 -8.73
CA TYR A 29 -5.43 -9.74 -7.37
C TYR A 29 -4.83 -8.34 -7.28
N TRP A 30 -4.57 -7.68 -8.42
CA TRP A 30 -3.98 -6.36 -8.44
C TRP A 30 -4.84 -5.31 -7.71
N PHE A 31 -6.18 -5.47 -7.72
CA PHE A 31 -7.11 -4.62 -6.97
C PHE A 31 -6.87 -4.63 -5.45
N LEU A 32 -6.32 -5.72 -4.89
CA LEU A 32 -6.03 -5.82 -3.46
C LEU A 32 -4.93 -4.83 -3.04
N GLY A 33 -4.04 -4.45 -3.95
CA GLY A 33 -3.03 -3.41 -3.67
C GLY A 33 -3.62 -2.00 -3.53
N GLY A 34 -4.80 -1.74 -4.10
CA GLY A 34 -5.53 -0.47 -3.93
C GLY A 34 -6.43 -0.43 -2.67
N ILE A 35 -6.86 -1.59 -2.19
CA ILE A 35 -7.62 -1.72 -0.92
C ILE A 35 -6.77 -1.33 0.29
N ILE A 36 -5.46 -1.56 0.21
CA ILE A 36 -4.53 -1.28 1.30
C ILE A 36 -4.43 0.22 1.65
N PRO A 37 -4.22 1.14 0.69
CA PRO A 37 -4.24 2.57 0.98
C PRO A 37 -5.60 3.05 1.53
N LEU A 38 -6.72 2.44 1.09
CA LEU A 38 -8.05 2.72 1.63
C LEU A 38 -8.18 2.27 3.10
N ALA A 39 -7.67 1.08 3.44
CA ALA A 39 -7.66 0.59 4.81
C ALA A 39 -6.80 1.47 5.73
N LEU A 40 -5.63 1.90 5.24
CA LEU A 40 -4.76 2.85 5.96
C LEU A 40 -5.48 4.19 6.21
N LEU A 41 -6.21 4.70 5.21
CA LEU A 41 -7.03 5.90 5.36
C LEU A 41 -8.10 5.71 6.44
N ALA A 42 -8.85 4.60 6.41
CA ALA A 42 -9.90 4.32 7.38
C ALA A 42 -9.36 4.21 8.82
N VAL A 43 -8.23 3.52 9.01
CA VAL A 43 -7.54 3.41 10.30
C VAL A 43 -7.03 4.78 10.76
N GLY A 44 -6.47 5.58 9.85
CA GLY A 44 -6.03 6.95 10.14
C GLY A 44 -7.17 7.85 10.61
N ILE A 45 -8.28 7.86 9.88
CA ILE A 45 -9.49 8.63 10.23
C ILE A 45 -10.03 8.18 11.59
N TYR A 46 -10.16 6.88 11.81
CA TYR A 46 -10.56 6.33 13.11
C TYR A 46 -9.62 6.80 14.23
N GLY A 47 -8.31 6.73 14.00
CA GLY A 47 -7.32 7.16 14.98
C GLY A 47 -7.45 8.65 15.35
N VAL A 48 -7.73 9.52 14.38
CA VAL A 48 -7.94 10.95 14.63
C VAL A 48 -9.27 11.22 15.34
N VAL A 49 -10.37 10.64 14.86
CA VAL A 49 -11.73 10.87 15.41
C VAL A 49 -11.83 10.44 16.88
N TYR A 50 -11.20 9.32 17.25
CA TYR A 50 -11.22 8.78 18.61
C TYR A 50 -10.04 9.24 19.48
N GLY A 51 -9.28 10.25 19.04
CA GLY A 51 -8.18 10.83 19.81
C GLY A 51 -7.02 9.86 20.08
N LYS A 52 -6.85 8.83 19.26
CA LYS A 52 -5.72 7.88 19.33
C LYS A 52 -4.49 8.38 18.59
N ILE A 53 -4.69 9.29 17.64
CA ILE A 53 -3.66 9.99 16.88
C ILE A 53 -3.78 11.47 17.20
N ASP A 54 -2.65 12.10 17.53
CA ASP A 54 -2.56 13.54 17.69
C ASP A 54 -2.97 14.25 16.38
N SER A 55 -3.86 15.22 16.48
CA SER A 55 -4.39 16.00 15.35
C SER A 55 -3.41 17.05 14.83
N SER A 56 -2.20 17.15 15.38
CA SER A 56 -1.16 18.00 14.80
C SER A 56 -0.88 17.61 13.34
N LEU A 57 -0.65 18.62 12.52
CA LEU A 57 -0.38 18.44 11.09
C LEU A 57 0.80 17.48 10.86
N LEU A 58 1.83 17.54 11.71
CA LEU A 58 2.99 16.66 11.65
C LEU A 58 2.61 15.19 11.89
N SER A 59 1.76 14.92 12.88
CA SER A 59 1.28 13.58 13.23
C SER A 59 0.40 13.01 12.11
N ILE A 60 -0.51 13.81 11.56
CA ILE A 60 -1.36 13.43 10.43
C ILE A 60 -0.51 13.08 9.20
N VAL A 61 0.48 13.92 8.87
CA VAL A 61 1.36 13.67 7.72
C VAL A 61 2.15 12.37 7.91
N LYS A 62 2.76 12.17 9.08
CA LYS A 62 3.61 11.00 9.34
C LYS A 62 2.83 9.69 9.42
N ILE A 63 1.64 9.69 10.02
CA ILE A 63 0.89 8.47 10.34
C ILE A 63 -0.12 8.12 9.25
N ILE A 64 -0.64 9.11 8.52
CA ILE A 64 -1.72 8.90 7.54
C ILE A 64 -1.20 9.15 6.13
N VAL A 65 -0.74 10.37 5.85
CA VAL A 65 -0.43 10.79 4.47
C VAL A 65 0.76 10.03 3.90
N PHE A 66 1.87 9.97 4.64
CA PHE A 66 3.11 9.35 4.18
C PHE A 66 2.93 7.85 3.87
N PRO A 67 2.35 7.02 4.77
CA PRO A 67 2.12 5.60 4.47
C PRO A 67 1.20 5.35 3.28
N ILE A 68 0.15 6.17 3.11
CA ILE A 68 -0.77 6.05 1.97
C ILE A 68 -0.05 6.35 0.66
N ILE A 69 0.75 7.42 0.59
CA ILE A 69 1.49 7.78 -0.63
C ILE A 69 2.49 6.66 -0.98
N ILE A 70 3.28 6.19 -0.03
CA ILE A 70 4.24 5.10 -0.26
C ILE A 70 3.53 3.83 -0.73
N SER A 71 2.40 3.50 -0.10
CA SER A 71 1.54 2.38 -0.49
C SER A 71 1.07 2.50 -1.95
N LEU A 72 0.56 3.66 -2.37
CA LEU A 72 0.14 3.90 -3.75
C LEU A 72 1.30 3.79 -4.75
N LEU A 73 2.49 4.30 -4.41
CA LEU A 73 3.67 4.23 -5.27
C LEU A 73 4.13 2.79 -5.47
N ILE A 74 4.20 1.98 -4.40
CA ILE A 74 4.56 0.56 -4.48
C ILE A 74 3.57 -0.20 -5.36
N TRP A 75 2.27 0.11 -5.22
CA TRP A 75 1.24 -0.52 -6.02
C TRP A 75 1.34 -0.16 -7.51
N ALA A 76 1.56 1.13 -7.82
CA ALA A 76 1.75 1.62 -9.18
C ALA A 76 3.01 1.02 -9.85
N ASP A 77 4.11 0.91 -9.13
CA ASP A 77 5.34 0.28 -9.62
C ASP A 77 5.12 -1.23 -9.90
N GLY A 78 4.45 -1.94 -9.00
CA GLY A 78 4.08 -3.34 -9.21
C GLY A 78 3.22 -3.55 -10.47
N TYR A 79 2.29 -2.62 -10.75
CA TYR A 79 1.52 -2.62 -12.00
C TYR A 79 2.41 -2.45 -13.23
N ALA A 80 3.26 -1.44 -13.21
CA ALA A 80 4.14 -1.10 -14.33
C ALA A 80 5.07 -2.29 -14.68
N LYS A 81 5.65 -2.94 -13.66
CA LYS A 81 6.49 -4.14 -13.83
C LYS A 81 5.72 -5.30 -14.45
N THR A 82 4.48 -5.54 -14.02
CA THR A 82 3.63 -6.60 -14.58
C THR A 82 3.31 -6.34 -16.05
N LYS A 83 2.93 -5.09 -16.38
CA LYS A 83 2.65 -4.68 -17.76
C LYS A 83 3.88 -4.80 -18.66
N LYS A 84 5.05 -4.40 -18.17
CA LYS A 84 6.33 -4.54 -18.90
C LYS A 84 6.63 -6.01 -19.22
N LYS A 85 6.51 -6.90 -18.24
CA LYS A 85 6.76 -8.34 -18.41
C LYS A 85 5.80 -9.00 -19.42
N GLU A 86 4.55 -8.54 -19.49
CA GLU A 86 3.62 -9.03 -20.50
C GLU A 86 3.96 -8.54 -21.91
N LEU A 87 4.35 -7.26 -22.07
CA LEU A 87 4.80 -6.73 -23.35
C LEU A 87 6.04 -7.47 -23.87
N GLU A 88 7.00 -7.76 -23.00
CA GLU A 88 8.19 -8.55 -23.34
C GLU A 88 7.81 -9.97 -23.80
N LYS A 89 6.82 -10.61 -23.17
CA LYS A 89 6.31 -11.92 -23.59
C LYS A 89 5.59 -11.88 -24.93
N MET A 90 4.83 -10.83 -25.20
CA MET A 90 4.15 -10.64 -26.50
C MET A 90 5.19 -10.46 -27.60
N TYR A 91 6.17 -9.57 -27.38
CA TYR A 91 7.24 -9.33 -28.33
C TYR A 91 8.08 -10.58 -28.63
N ALA A 92 8.42 -11.37 -27.61
CA ALA A 92 9.14 -12.63 -27.81
C ALA A 92 8.34 -13.64 -28.65
N LYS A 93 7.01 -13.66 -28.52
CA LYS A 93 6.14 -14.57 -29.27
C LYS A 93 5.90 -14.12 -30.72
N ASP A 94 6.04 -12.84 -31.01
CA ASP A 94 5.89 -12.29 -32.37
C ASP A 94 7.18 -12.47 -33.22
N ILE A 95 8.32 -12.79 -32.60
CA ILE A 95 9.60 -13.02 -33.28
C ILE A 95 9.78 -14.49 -33.70
N ASP A 96 9.05 -15.42 -33.06
CA ASP A 96 9.01 -16.86 -33.41
C ASP A 96 8.01 -17.13 -34.56
#